data_AF-A0A843BGW2-F1
#
_entry.id   AF-A0A843BGW2-F1
#
_cell.length_a   1.000
_cell.length_b   1.000
_cell.length_c   1.000
_cell.angle_alpha   90.00
_cell.angle_beta   90.00
_cell.angle_gamma   90.00
#
_symmetry.space_group_name_H-M   'P 1'
#
loop_
_entity.id
_entity.type
_entity.pdbx_description
1 polymer ?
#
loop_
_entity_poly.entity_id
_entity_poly.type
_entity_poly.pdbx_seq_one_letter_code
_entity_poly.pdbx_strand_id
1 'polypeptide(L)'
;MPWEWPPNQTVQEAIRVAMQRLSKDGKRRVTKKHILKVLFLARERLPDGNSVKQELAYYWYKEGPYSEIVDANIDHMMDAGLVSFHKTDTSQTYKLKPSRALKPVASGVDVDLAKDEISQVAYDNSDVTAAVKSAYRVAPHKWYTTYNRRFGPRIDRHFEDILAGRTCRHSSQEILSELDDAVLDYPTDPNLMGHRMAFMDCAKMLNAFLRRESYHTDKDTTEMLQNLCAAVWDVFAYGMRVYHHDPQYDSRMEKWMAKYNEELHNLDRETIRSMEVFGDVGVDVPDMSPEMEDLLRHPENHVFTPLSLGDVAKGE
;
A
#
# COMPACT_ATOMS: atom_id res chain seq x y z
N MET A 1 -5.34 -23.97 4.43
CA MET A 1 -4.68 -23.89 5.75
C MET A 1 -3.91 -22.58 5.82
N PRO A 2 -3.84 -21.89 6.97
CA PRO A 2 -2.85 -20.83 7.17
C PRO A 2 -1.47 -21.46 6.98
N TRP A 3 -0.62 -20.83 6.18
CA TRP A 3 0.76 -21.26 6.03
C TRP A 3 1.53 -20.84 7.28
N GLU A 4 2.00 -21.80 8.07
CA GLU A 4 2.76 -21.53 9.28
C GLU A 4 4.22 -21.27 8.91
N TRP A 5 4.69 -20.04 9.12
CA TRP A 5 6.11 -19.72 9.07
C TRP A 5 6.77 -20.20 10.36
N PRO A 6 7.81 -21.04 10.31
CA PRO A 6 8.50 -21.46 11.52
C PRO A 6 9.19 -20.27 12.22
N PRO A 7 9.43 -20.35 13.53
CA PRO A 7 10.18 -19.32 14.24
C PRO A 7 11.60 -19.22 13.67
N ASN A 8 12.01 -17.99 13.34
CA ASN A 8 13.30 -17.68 12.75
C ASN A 8 14.07 -16.74 13.68
N GLN A 9 15.19 -17.21 14.25
CA GLN A 9 15.93 -16.45 15.25
C GLN A 9 16.51 -15.14 14.70
N THR A 10 16.94 -15.13 13.43
CA THR A 10 17.46 -13.94 12.75
C THR A 10 16.37 -12.87 12.62
N VAL A 11 15.18 -13.26 12.19
CA VAL A 11 14.02 -12.35 12.09
C VAL A 11 13.58 -11.86 13.47
N GLN A 12 13.54 -12.74 14.47
CA GLN A 12 13.20 -12.35 15.85
C GLN A 12 14.22 -11.38 16.45
N GLU A 13 15.50 -11.55 16.12
CA GLU A 13 16.55 -10.62 16.51
C GLU A 13 16.39 -9.25 15.84
N ALA A 14 16.08 -9.22 14.54
CA ALA A 14 15.78 -7.98 13.82
C ALA A 14 14.56 -7.25 14.44
N ILE A 15 13.48 -7.98 14.72
CA ILE A 15 12.29 -7.47 15.42
C ILE A 15 12.68 -6.91 16.79
N ARG A 16 13.47 -7.65 17.58
CA ARG A 16 13.93 -7.21 18.90
C ARG A 16 14.69 -5.89 18.82
N VAL A 17 15.64 -5.78 17.89
CA VAL A 17 16.46 -4.56 17.71
C VAL A 17 15.58 -3.38 17.32
N ALA A 18 14.67 -3.56 16.34
CA ALA A 18 13.72 -2.53 15.93
C ALA A 18 12.85 -2.08 17.12
N MET A 19 12.26 -3.03 17.86
CA MET A 19 11.44 -2.73 19.03
C MET A 19 12.22 -2.00 20.13
N GLN A 20 13.46 -2.39 20.42
CA GLN A 20 14.29 -1.71 21.43
C GLN A 20 14.55 -0.25 21.06
N ARG A 21 14.92 0.00 19.81
CA ARG A 21 15.23 1.34 19.32
C ARG A 21 13.97 2.22 19.28
N LEU A 22 12.87 1.70 18.74
CA LEU A 22 11.59 2.41 18.66
C LEU A 22 10.96 2.69 20.03
N SER A 23 11.13 1.76 20.99
CA SER A 23 10.55 1.91 22.33
C SER A 23 11.32 2.87 23.24
N LYS A 24 12.45 3.45 22.79
CA LYS A 24 13.39 4.22 23.63
C LYS A 24 13.75 3.43 24.90
N ASP A 25 14.36 2.26 24.71
CA ASP A 25 14.77 1.31 25.76
C ASP A 25 13.59 0.69 26.54
N GLY A 26 12.49 0.37 25.86
CA GLY A 26 11.35 -0.34 26.45
C GLY A 26 10.36 0.55 27.22
N LYS A 27 10.51 1.88 27.16
CA LYS A 27 9.59 2.82 27.82
C LYS A 27 8.27 2.96 27.07
N ARG A 28 8.29 2.84 25.74
CA ARG A 28 7.11 3.00 24.87
C ARG A 28 6.66 1.67 24.25
N ARG A 29 5.38 1.55 23.97
CA ARG A 29 4.84 0.46 23.14
C ARG A 29 4.93 0.87 21.67
N VAL A 30 5.11 -0.10 20.79
CA VAL A 30 5.27 0.13 19.34
C VAL A 30 4.16 -0.59 18.58
N THR A 31 3.73 -0.07 17.43
CA THR A 31 2.71 -0.76 16.61
C THR A 31 3.38 -1.76 15.66
N LYS A 32 2.64 -2.81 15.27
CA LYS A 32 3.10 -3.77 14.25
C LYS A 32 3.45 -3.05 12.94
N LYS A 33 2.63 -2.07 12.54
CA LYS A 33 2.86 -1.19 11.39
C LYS A 33 4.24 -0.51 11.47
N HIS A 34 4.61 0.04 12.63
CA HIS A 34 5.91 0.72 12.79
C HIS A 34 7.08 -0.26 12.67
N ILE A 35 6.98 -1.45 13.28
CA ILE A 35 7.99 -2.51 13.17
C ILE A 35 8.19 -2.90 11.71
N LEU A 36 7.10 -3.20 10.99
CA LEU A 36 7.15 -3.59 9.58
C LEU A 36 7.81 -2.53 8.70
N LYS A 37 7.46 -1.24 8.86
CA LYS A 37 8.05 -0.18 8.03
C LYS A 37 9.53 0.04 8.31
N VAL A 38 9.95 -0.02 9.57
CA VAL A 38 11.37 0.12 9.93
C VAL A 38 12.19 -1.06 9.40
N LEU A 39 11.71 -2.29 9.58
CA LEU A 39 12.42 -3.46 9.09
C LEU A 39 12.50 -3.50 7.55
N PHE A 40 11.42 -3.11 6.86
CA PHE A 40 11.44 -2.94 5.41
C PHE A 40 12.47 -1.89 4.97
N LEU A 41 12.44 -0.69 5.56
CA LEU A 41 13.38 0.38 5.20
C LEU A 41 14.84 0.01 5.48
N ALA A 42 15.11 -0.73 6.56
CA ALA A 42 16.44 -1.25 6.86
C ALA A 42 16.86 -2.31 5.84
N ARG A 43 15.96 -3.23 5.48
CA ARG A 43 16.19 -4.23 4.43
C ARG A 43 16.59 -3.59 3.10
N GLU A 44 15.92 -2.51 2.69
CA GLU A 44 16.24 -1.81 1.44
C GLU A 44 17.64 -1.15 1.45
N ARG A 45 18.20 -0.87 2.64
CA ARG A 45 19.57 -0.34 2.79
C ARG A 45 20.64 -1.42 2.86
N LEU A 46 20.27 -2.69 3.06
CA LEU A 46 21.22 -3.80 3.14
C LEU A 46 21.72 -4.23 1.75
N PRO A 47 22.99 -4.69 1.64
CA PRO A 47 23.51 -5.29 0.41
C PRO A 47 22.70 -6.52 -0.03
N ASP A 48 22.60 -6.78 -1.33
CA ASP A 48 21.82 -7.92 -1.86
C ASP A 48 22.31 -9.29 -1.38
N GLY A 49 23.62 -9.43 -1.16
CA GLY A 49 24.22 -10.65 -0.62
C GLY A 49 24.06 -10.85 0.89
N ASN A 50 23.47 -9.89 1.62
CA ASN A 50 23.31 -9.98 3.06
C ASN A 50 22.26 -11.04 3.44
N SER A 51 22.63 -12.01 4.26
CA SER A 51 21.74 -13.09 4.69
C SER A 51 20.49 -12.61 5.44
N VAL A 52 20.58 -11.56 6.27
CA VAL A 52 19.42 -11.00 6.99
C VAL A 52 18.42 -10.36 6.02
N LYS A 53 18.90 -9.72 4.95
CA LYS A 53 18.04 -9.17 3.89
C LYS A 53 17.18 -10.26 3.26
N GLN A 54 17.77 -11.43 3.01
CA GLN A 54 17.08 -12.59 2.45
C GLN A 54 16.02 -13.10 3.43
N GLU A 55 16.32 -13.25 4.72
CA GLU A 55 15.34 -13.72 5.73
C GLU A 55 14.17 -12.74 5.97
N LEU A 56 14.31 -11.47 5.57
CA LEU A 56 13.29 -10.45 5.68
C LEU A 56 12.51 -10.32 4.35
N ALA A 57 11.72 -11.32 3.98
CA ALA A 57 10.93 -11.25 2.74
C ALA A 57 9.71 -10.31 2.88
N TYR A 58 9.53 -9.40 1.91
CA TYR A 58 8.41 -8.45 1.85
C TYR A 58 7.67 -8.51 0.52
N TYR A 59 6.43 -8.04 0.52
CA TYR A 59 5.69 -7.68 -0.70
C TYR A 59 4.90 -6.38 -0.47
N TRP A 60 4.50 -5.71 -1.55
CA TRP A 60 3.66 -4.51 -1.49
C TRP A 60 2.17 -4.85 -1.46
N TYR A 61 1.41 -4.23 -0.56
CA TYR A 61 -0.03 -4.49 -0.39
C TYR A 61 -0.81 -3.26 0.11
N LYS A 62 -2.06 -3.43 0.55
CA LYS A 62 -3.02 -2.36 0.88
C LYS A 62 -2.47 -1.24 1.79
N GLU A 63 -1.56 -1.56 2.71
CA GLU A 63 -0.97 -0.57 3.62
C GLU A 63 0.52 -0.29 3.34
N GLY A 64 1.00 -0.62 2.14
CA GLY A 64 2.41 -0.56 1.72
C GLY A 64 3.15 -1.89 1.95
N PRO A 65 4.46 -1.87 2.25
CA PRO A 65 5.24 -3.09 2.41
C PRO A 65 4.76 -3.90 3.62
N TYR A 66 4.59 -5.19 3.43
CA TYR A 66 4.14 -6.14 4.44
C TYR A 66 4.96 -7.44 4.36
N SER A 67 5.11 -8.11 5.50
CA SER A 67 5.86 -9.35 5.62
C SER A 67 5.12 -10.29 6.57
N GLU A 68 4.65 -11.41 6.03
CA GLU A 68 4.03 -12.46 6.83
C GLU A 68 5.06 -13.18 7.71
N ILE A 69 6.33 -13.21 7.29
CA ILE A 69 7.43 -13.80 8.06
C ILE A 69 7.65 -12.98 9.35
N VAL A 70 7.71 -11.65 9.22
CA VAL A 70 7.82 -10.76 10.40
C VAL A 70 6.57 -10.89 11.26
N ASP A 71 5.39 -10.96 10.65
CA ASP A 71 4.14 -11.08 11.38
C ASP A 71 4.08 -12.36 12.23
N ALA A 72 4.33 -13.51 11.60
CA ALA A 72 4.38 -14.80 12.26
C ALA A 72 5.47 -14.85 13.35
N ASN A 73 6.62 -14.21 13.13
CA ASN A 73 7.67 -14.17 14.15
C ASN A 73 7.31 -13.26 15.35
N ILE A 74 6.52 -12.20 15.16
CA ILE A 74 5.94 -11.46 16.29
C ILE A 74 5.00 -12.38 17.09
N ASP A 75 4.17 -13.18 16.41
CA ASP A 75 3.27 -14.12 17.06
C ASP A 75 4.03 -15.21 17.85
N HIS A 76 5.06 -15.82 17.26
CA HIS A 76 5.95 -16.76 17.96
C HIS A 76 6.63 -16.11 19.18
N MET A 77 7.04 -14.85 19.07
CA MET A 77 7.62 -14.11 20.20
C MET A 77 6.58 -13.82 21.31
N MET A 78 5.31 -13.67 20.97
CA MET A 78 4.23 -13.56 21.96
C MET A 78 3.97 -14.89 22.67
N ASP A 79 3.90 -15.99 21.93
CA ASP A 79 3.69 -17.33 22.47
C ASP A 79 4.85 -17.76 23.38
N ALA A 80 6.09 -17.44 22.99
CA ALA A 80 7.28 -17.61 23.82
C ALA A 80 7.34 -16.63 25.01
N GLY A 81 6.38 -15.70 25.12
CA GLY A 81 6.29 -14.68 26.17
C GLY A 81 7.44 -13.66 26.17
N LEU A 82 8.13 -13.50 25.05
CA LEU A 82 9.18 -12.50 24.82
C LEU A 82 8.58 -11.11 24.55
N VAL A 83 7.42 -11.10 23.91
CA VAL A 83 6.64 -9.89 23.61
C VAL A 83 5.32 -9.93 24.40
N SER A 84 4.90 -8.77 24.88
CA SER A 84 3.55 -8.53 25.38
C SER A 84 2.83 -7.59 24.43
N PHE A 85 1.52 -7.77 24.28
CA PHE A 85 0.69 -6.84 23.53
C PHE A 85 -0.33 -6.16 24.43
N HIS A 86 -0.81 -5.01 23.99
CA HIS A 86 -1.97 -4.31 24.52
C HIS A 86 -2.85 -3.92 23.35
N LYS A 87 -4.12 -4.32 23.41
CA LYS A 87 -5.11 -4.08 22.36
C LYS A 87 -6.17 -3.11 22.88
N THR A 88 -6.40 -2.06 22.11
CA THR A 88 -7.56 -1.16 22.20
C THR A 88 -8.51 -1.47 21.05
N ASP A 89 -9.68 -0.83 21.01
CA ASP A 89 -10.66 -1.01 19.92
C ASP A 89 -10.09 -0.63 18.54
N THR A 90 -9.11 0.27 18.52
CA THR A 90 -8.54 0.87 17.30
C THR A 90 -7.07 0.53 17.05
N SER A 91 -6.38 -0.10 18.01
CA SER A 91 -4.93 -0.32 17.89
C SER A 91 -4.42 -1.51 18.69
N GLN A 92 -3.36 -2.13 18.19
CA GLN A 92 -2.59 -3.12 18.94
C GLN A 92 -1.13 -2.69 19.01
N THR A 93 -0.60 -2.65 20.23
CA THR A 93 0.76 -2.19 20.50
C THR A 93 1.54 -3.25 21.27
N TYR A 94 2.85 -3.33 21.01
CA TYR A 94 3.74 -4.40 21.42
C TYR A 94 4.86 -3.85 22.29
N LYS A 95 5.33 -4.64 23.25
CA LYS A 95 6.43 -4.31 24.16
C LYS A 95 7.24 -5.55 24.50
N LEU A 96 8.57 -5.44 24.41
CA LEU A 96 9.51 -6.47 24.84
C LEU A 96 9.43 -6.67 26.36
N LYS A 97 9.46 -7.93 26.81
CA LYS A 97 9.54 -8.25 28.24
C LYS A 97 11.03 -8.32 28.67
N PRO A 98 11.45 -7.53 29.68
CA PRO A 98 12.86 -7.47 30.07
C PRO A 98 13.40 -8.75 30.75
N SER A 99 12.52 -9.63 31.25
CA SER A 99 12.90 -10.81 32.03
C SER A 99 13.19 -12.07 31.20
N ARG A 100 12.97 -12.05 29.89
CA ARG A 100 13.24 -13.19 29.01
C ARG A 100 14.21 -12.77 27.90
N ALA A 101 15.44 -13.25 27.98
CA ALA A 101 16.42 -13.06 26.92
C ALA A 101 16.05 -13.95 25.73
N LEU A 102 16.01 -13.34 24.53
CA LEU A 102 16.08 -14.09 23.29
C LEU A 102 17.40 -14.88 23.27
N LYS A 103 17.38 -16.08 22.69
CA LYS A 103 18.64 -16.80 22.42
C LYS A 103 19.49 -15.88 21.54
N PRO A 104 20.73 -15.57 21.93
CA PRO A 104 21.59 -14.73 21.12
C PRO A 104 21.79 -15.38 19.75
N VAL A 105 21.47 -14.64 18.69
CA VAL A 105 21.94 -15.00 17.35
C VAL A 105 23.44 -14.74 17.32
N ALA A 106 24.22 -15.70 16.80
CA ALA A 106 25.67 -15.54 16.68
C ALA A 106 25.99 -14.24 15.93
N SER A 107 26.89 -13.42 16.48
CA SER A 107 27.40 -12.24 15.78
C SER A 107 28.14 -12.69 14.52
N GLY A 108 28.01 -11.87 13.49
CA GLY A 108 28.56 -12.07 12.16
C GLY A 108 28.34 -10.79 11.36
N VAL A 109 29.18 -10.56 10.36
CA VAL A 109 29.21 -9.31 9.58
C VAL A 109 27.82 -8.89 9.11
N ASP A 110 27.03 -9.84 8.59
CA ASP A 110 25.68 -9.56 8.11
C ASP A 110 24.69 -9.17 9.20
N VAL A 111 24.73 -9.87 10.34
CA VAL A 111 23.83 -9.63 11.48
C VAL A 111 24.15 -8.30 12.15
N ASP A 112 25.43 -7.98 12.28
CA ASP A 112 25.88 -6.73 12.91
C ASP A 112 25.56 -5.53 12.01
N LEU A 113 25.78 -5.64 10.70
CA LEU A 113 25.35 -4.61 9.74
C LEU A 113 23.83 -4.40 9.77
N ALA A 114 23.04 -5.48 9.80
CA ALA A 114 21.58 -5.38 9.91
C ALA A 114 21.13 -4.68 11.20
N LYS A 115 21.78 -4.95 12.32
CA LYS A 115 21.49 -4.27 13.60
C LYS A 115 21.75 -2.77 13.53
N ASP A 116 22.84 -2.38 12.87
CA ASP A 116 23.21 -0.99 12.69
C ASP A 116 22.21 -0.27 11.77
N GLU A 117 21.87 -0.85 10.63
CA GLU A 117 20.86 -0.30 9.70
C GLU A 117 19.48 -0.18 10.34
N ILE A 118 19.02 -1.22 11.05
CA ILE A 118 17.75 -1.17 11.79
C ILE A 118 17.78 -0.06 12.84
N SER A 119 18.91 0.12 13.53
CA SER A 119 19.06 1.17 14.54
C SER A 119 19.01 2.56 13.92
N GLN A 120 19.71 2.77 12.80
CA GLN A 120 19.71 4.05 12.09
C GLN A 120 18.33 4.38 11.52
N VAL A 121 17.67 3.42 10.85
CA VAL A 121 16.33 3.62 10.30
C VAL A 121 15.30 3.89 11.40
N ALA A 122 15.37 3.18 12.52
CA ALA A 122 14.48 3.42 13.66
C ALA A 122 14.69 4.82 14.27
N TYR A 123 15.93 5.33 14.27
CA TYR A 123 16.25 6.70 14.69
C TYR A 123 15.68 7.74 13.73
N ASP A 124 15.93 7.57 12.42
CA ASP A 124 15.43 8.46 11.35
C ASP A 124 13.89 8.51 11.31
N ASN A 125 13.23 7.43 11.74
CA ASN A 125 11.78 7.24 11.68
C ASN A 125 11.18 6.99 13.06
N SER A 126 11.44 7.91 14.00
CA SER A 126 11.09 7.77 15.41
C SER A 126 9.58 7.68 15.71
N ASP A 127 8.72 8.08 14.76
CA ASP A 127 7.27 7.91 14.81
C ASP A 127 6.75 7.12 13.60
N VAL A 128 5.58 6.49 13.78
CA VAL A 128 4.99 5.62 12.75
C VAL A 128 4.60 6.39 11.49
N THR A 129 4.23 7.67 11.59
CA THR A 129 3.83 8.48 10.44
C THR A 129 5.05 8.79 9.57
N ALA A 130 6.20 9.12 10.18
CA ALA A 130 7.47 9.27 9.48
C ALA A 130 7.88 7.96 8.79
N ALA A 131 7.81 6.83 9.50
CA ALA A 131 8.14 5.52 8.93
C ALA A 131 7.25 5.17 7.72
N VAL A 132 5.94 5.44 7.81
CA VAL A 132 5.02 5.25 6.69
C VAL A 132 5.37 6.17 5.52
N LYS A 133 5.61 7.46 5.77
CA LYS A 133 5.99 8.41 4.72
C LYS A 133 7.28 7.98 4.01
N SER A 134 8.30 7.56 4.75
CA SER A 134 9.56 7.07 4.21
C SER A 134 9.37 5.80 3.39
N ALA A 135 8.57 4.84 3.87
CA ALA A 135 8.26 3.63 3.11
C ALA A 135 7.58 3.96 1.76
N TYR A 136 6.59 4.86 1.75
CA TYR A 136 5.89 5.22 0.51
C TYR A 136 6.76 5.99 -0.51
N ARG A 137 7.87 6.61 -0.07
CA ARG A 137 8.83 7.22 -1.01
C ARG A 137 9.59 6.21 -1.86
N VAL A 138 9.67 4.96 -1.40
CA VAL A 138 10.30 3.85 -2.13
C VAL A 138 9.24 2.86 -2.63
N ALA A 139 7.98 3.31 -2.78
CA ALA A 139 6.94 2.49 -3.37
C ALA A 139 7.25 2.17 -4.85
N PRO A 140 6.89 0.97 -5.35
CA PRO A 140 7.12 0.60 -6.74
C PRO A 140 6.50 1.57 -7.73
N HIS A 141 5.38 2.19 -7.33
CA HIS A 141 4.67 3.17 -8.12
C HIS A 141 4.22 4.35 -7.27
N LYS A 142 4.34 5.56 -7.84
CA LYS A 142 3.89 6.81 -7.22
C LYS A 142 2.39 6.81 -6.93
N TRP A 143 1.61 6.02 -7.69
CA TRP A 143 0.17 5.81 -7.48
C TRP A 143 -0.22 5.35 -6.07
N TYR A 144 0.65 4.63 -5.35
CA TYR A 144 0.45 4.33 -3.92
C TYR A 144 0.24 5.60 -3.08
N THR A 145 0.92 6.68 -3.44
CA THR A 145 0.84 7.95 -2.73
C THR A 145 -0.32 8.79 -3.25
N THR A 146 -0.50 8.95 -4.56
CA THR A 146 -1.57 9.78 -5.10
C THR A 146 -2.96 9.18 -4.88
N TYR A 147 -3.13 7.87 -5.05
CA TYR A 147 -4.40 7.22 -4.76
C TYR A 147 -4.62 7.04 -3.25
N ASN A 148 -3.87 6.14 -2.60
CA ASN A 148 -4.19 5.67 -1.24
C ASN A 148 -3.89 6.69 -0.12
N ARG A 149 -2.98 7.65 -0.34
CA ARG A 149 -2.61 8.64 0.70
C ARG A 149 -3.26 10.01 0.50
N ARG A 150 -3.73 10.30 -0.70
CA ARG A 150 -4.32 11.60 -1.06
C ARG A 150 -5.78 11.41 -1.49
N PHE A 151 -6.00 10.96 -2.72
CA PHE A 151 -7.31 10.88 -3.34
C PHE A 151 -8.31 10.00 -2.56
N GLY A 152 -8.00 8.72 -2.34
CA GLY A 152 -8.89 7.72 -1.71
C GLY A 152 -9.47 8.19 -0.38
N PRO A 153 -8.66 8.55 0.63
CA PRO A 153 -9.16 9.05 1.90
C PRO A 153 -10.03 10.32 1.82
N ARG A 154 -9.83 11.17 0.80
CA ARG A 154 -10.66 12.36 0.60
C ARG A 154 -11.99 12.03 -0.04
N ILE A 155 -12.00 11.20 -1.09
CA ILE A 155 -13.24 10.80 -1.76
C ILE A 155 -14.11 9.92 -0.84
N ASP A 156 -13.50 9.02 -0.07
CA ASP A 156 -14.22 8.21 0.93
C ASP A 156 -14.93 9.09 1.96
N ARG A 157 -14.22 10.10 2.49
CA ARG A 157 -14.81 11.05 3.43
C ARG A 157 -15.91 11.90 2.79
N HIS A 158 -15.74 12.26 1.52
CA HIS A 158 -16.75 13.01 0.78
C HIS A 158 -18.03 12.17 0.63
N PHE A 159 -17.92 10.89 0.28
CA PHE A 159 -19.06 9.97 0.26
C PHE A 159 -19.68 9.79 1.64
N GLU A 160 -18.90 9.61 2.70
CA GLU A 160 -19.40 9.53 4.08
C GLU A 160 -20.18 10.78 4.49
N ASP A 161 -19.74 11.97 4.09
CA ASP A 161 -20.42 13.23 4.39
C ASP A 161 -21.74 13.33 3.60
N ILE A 162 -21.77 12.98 2.30
CA ILE A 162 -23.00 12.92 1.50
C ILE A 162 -24.01 11.94 2.11
N LEU A 163 -23.59 10.70 2.38
CA LEU A 163 -24.47 9.65 2.92
C LEU A 163 -25.02 9.99 4.30
N ALA A 164 -24.29 10.78 5.09
CA ALA A 164 -24.71 11.26 6.39
C ALA A 164 -25.51 12.59 6.33
N GLY A 165 -25.71 13.17 5.15
CA GLY A 165 -26.34 14.48 4.99
C GLY A 165 -25.56 15.63 5.63
N ARG A 166 -24.23 15.49 5.75
CA ARG A 166 -23.33 16.50 6.34
C ARG A 166 -22.75 17.40 5.25
N THR A 167 -22.33 18.60 5.66
CA THR A 167 -21.53 19.47 4.79
C THR A 167 -20.18 18.81 4.49
N CYS A 168 -19.87 18.63 3.21
CA CYS A 168 -18.60 18.05 2.76
C CYS A 168 -17.43 18.93 3.19
N ARG A 169 -16.43 18.33 3.83
CA ARG A 169 -15.21 19.05 4.28
C ARG A 169 -14.26 19.45 3.16
N HIS A 170 -14.35 18.76 2.03
CA HIS A 170 -13.53 18.99 0.85
C HIS A 170 -14.43 19.37 -0.31
N SER A 171 -14.02 20.38 -1.06
CA SER A 171 -14.71 20.79 -2.27
C SER A 171 -14.53 19.76 -3.39
N SER A 172 -15.51 19.66 -4.29
CA SER A 172 -15.40 18.80 -5.47
C SER A 172 -14.14 19.11 -6.29
N GLN A 173 -13.76 20.39 -6.41
CA GLN A 173 -12.56 20.80 -7.15
C GLN A 173 -11.26 20.28 -6.53
N GLU A 174 -11.14 20.27 -5.21
CA GLU A 174 -9.97 19.70 -4.54
C GLU A 174 -9.87 18.19 -4.78
N ILE A 175 -11.00 17.49 -4.76
CA ILE A 175 -11.04 16.04 -5.01
C ILE A 175 -10.71 15.73 -6.47
N LEU A 176 -11.27 16.50 -7.41
CA LEU A 176 -10.97 16.39 -8.84
C LEU A 176 -9.47 16.58 -9.10
N SER A 177 -8.84 17.58 -8.50
CA SER A 177 -7.39 17.78 -8.63
C SER A 177 -6.57 16.58 -8.12
N GLU A 178 -7.02 15.90 -7.06
CA GLU A 178 -6.33 14.69 -6.58
C GLU A 178 -6.64 13.44 -7.43
N LEU A 179 -7.82 13.39 -8.05
CA LEU A 179 -8.14 12.37 -9.04
C LEU A 179 -7.25 12.51 -10.28
N ASP A 180 -7.03 13.74 -10.76
CA ASP A 180 -6.14 14.02 -11.89
C ASP A 180 -4.70 13.57 -11.57
N ASP A 181 -4.18 13.92 -10.39
CA ASP A 181 -2.87 13.44 -9.91
C ASP A 181 -2.81 11.89 -9.88
N ALA A 182 -3.90 11.21 -9.51
CA ALA A 182 -3.97 9.76 -9.50
C ALA A 182 -4.07 9.15 -10.91
N VAL A 183 -4.75 9.79 -11.86
CA VAL A 183 -4.80 9.35 -13.26
C VAL A 183 -3.43 9.46 -13.91
N LEU A 184 -2.75 10.60 -13.75
CA LEU A 184 -1.43 10.86 -14.33
C LEU A 184 -0.34 9.94 -13.75
N ASP A 185 -0.39 9.66 -12.45
CA ASP A 185 0.60 8.80 -11.80
C ASP A 185 0.29 7.29 -11.90
N TYR A 186 -0.77 6.91 -12.63
CA TYR A 186 -1.14 5.50 -12.79
C TYR A 186 -0.05 4.73 -13.56
N PRO A 187 0.38 3.53 -13.13
CA PRO A 187 1.46 2.79 -13.78
C PRO A 187 1.15 2.38 -15.22
N THR A 188 2.16 2.42 -16.09
CA THR A 188 2.06 1.96 -17.48
C THR A 188 2.49 0.50 -17.69
N ASP A 189 2.62 -0.27 -16.59
CA ASP A 189 2.96 -1.69 -16.63
C ASP A 189 1.90 -2.48 -17.41
N PRO A 190 2.25 -3.20 -18.49
CA PRO A 190 1.31 -4.03 -19.26
C PRO A 190 0.55 -5.04 -18.41
N ASN A 191 1.16 -5.55 -17.32
CA ASN A 191 0.52 -6.51 -16.42
C ASN A 191 -0.66 -5.90 -15.65
N LEU A 192 -0.75 -4.57 -15.58
CA LEU A 192 -1.82 -3.84 -14.90
C LEU A 192 -2.83 -3.23 -15.88
N MET A 193 -2.72 -3.51 -17.19
CA MET A 193 -3.55 -2.84 -18.20
C MET A 193 -5.05 -3.02 -17.96
N GLY A 194 -5.50 -4.25 -17.64
CA GLY A 194 -6.92 -4.50 -17.35
C GLY A 194 -7.41 -3.67 -16.15
N HIS A 195 -6.58 -3.54 -15.11
CA HIS A 195 -6.91 -2.67 -13.98
C HIS A 195 -6.91 -1.20 -14.39
N ARG A 196 -5.94 -0.76 -15.20
CA ARG A 196 -5.86 0.62 -15.69
C ARG A 196 -7.14 1.02 -16.37
N MET A 197 -7.65 0.20 -17.29
CA MET A 197 -8.90 0.46 -18.00
C MET A 197 -10.07 0.66 -17.03
N ALA A 198 -10.27 -0.29 -16.10
CA ALA A 198 -11.33 -0.18 -15.09
C ALA A 198 -11.19 1.08 -14.22
N PHE A 199 -9.96 1.45 -13.84
CA PHE A 199 -9.72 2.68 -13.10
C PHE A 199 -10.02 3.95 -13.93
N MET A 200 -9.69 3.99 -15.22
CA MET A 200 -9.99 5.14 -16.07
C MET A 200 -11.49 5.34 -16.25
N ASP A 201 -12.25 4.25 -16.40
CA ASP A 201 -13.71 4.33 -16.47
C ASP A 201 -14.32 4.75 -15.13
N CYS A 202 -13.78 4.25 -14.01
CA CYS A 202 -14.11 4.75 -12.68
C CYS A 202 -13.81 6.26 -12.54
N ALA A 203 -12.66 6.73 -13.02
CA ALA A 203 -12.27 8.13 -12.98
C ALA A 203 -13.21 9.02 -13.80
N LYS A 204 -13.67 8.57 -14.98
CA LYS A 204 -14.71 9.29 -15.77
C LYS A 204 -16.00 9.44 -14.98
N MET A 205 -16.49 8.35 -14.37
CA MET A 205 -17.70 8.38 -13.56
C MET A 205 -17.55 9.32 -12.36
N LEU A 206 -16.41 9.28 -11.66
CA LEU A 206 -16.13 10.17 -10.53
C LEU A 206 -16.03 11.63 -10.97
N ASN A 207 -15.41 11.91 -12.12
CA ASN A 207 -15.31 13.27 -12.65
C ASN A 207 -16.71 13.85 -12.91
N ALA A 208 -17.58 13.07 -13.56
CA ALA A 208 -18.95 13.49 -13.80
C ALA A 208 -19.78 13.60 -12.52
N PHE A 209 -19.62 12.66 -11.58
CA PHE A 209 -20.27 12.73 -10.27
C PHE A 209 -19.90 14.02 -9.53
N LEU A 210 -18.60 14.36 -9.46
CA LEU A 210 -18.11 15.52 -8.71
C LEU A 210 -18.47 16.85 -9.37
N ARG A 211 -18.60 16.88 -10.71
CA ARG A 211 -18.97 18.08 -11.48
C ARG A 211 -20.49 18.30 -11.56
N ARG A 212 -21.29 17.24 -11.44
CA ARG A 212 -22.74 17.37 -11.25
C ARG A 212 -22.94 17.92 -9.83
N GLU A 213 -22.87 19.25 -9.67
CA GLU A 213 -23.12 19.98 -8.40
C GLU A 213 -24.53 19.74 -7.79
N SER A 214 -25.32 18.84 -8.36
CA SER A 214 -26.65 18.49 -7.89
C SER A 214 -26.56 17.73 -6.58
N TYR A 215 -26.99 18.37 -5.49
CA TYR A 215 -27.32 17.83 -4.17
C TYR A 215 -28.42 16.73 -4.18
N HIS A 216 -28.65 16.08 -5.32
CA HIS A 216 -29.67 15.09 -5.59
C HIS A 216 -29.09 13.77 -6.10
N THR A 217 -27.80 13.52 -5.90
CA THR A 217 -27.27 12.19 -6.16
C THR A 217 -27.93 11.22 -5.19
N ASP A 218 -28.61 10.23 -5.74
CA ASP A 218 -29.26 9.23 -4.92
C ASP A 218 -28.21 8.46 -4.09
N LYS A 219 -28.69 7.96 -2.95
CA LYS A 219 -27.87 7.24 -1.99
C LYS A 219 -27.19 6.02 -2.65
N ASP A 220 -27.90 5.34 -3.53
CA ASP A 220 -27.47 4.10 -4.17
C ASP A 220 -26.27 4.34 -5.09
N THR A 221 -26.28 5.42 -5.86
CA THR A 221 -25.17 5.87 -6.73
C THR A 221 -23.95 6.24 -5.91
N THR A 222 -24.14 6.94 -4.78
CA THR A 222 -23.04 7.30 -3.88
C THR A 222 -22.40 6.06 -3.26
N GLU A 223 -23.20 5.13 -2.74
CA GLU A 223 -22.71 3.86 -2.18
C GLU A 223 -22.02 3.00 -3.25
N MET A 224 -22.55 2.96 -4.47
CA MET A 224 -21.96 2.24 -5.59
C MET A 224 -20.56 2.77 -5.94
N LEU A 225 -20.41 4.09 -6.09
CA LEU A 225 -19.10 4.69 -6.38
C LEU A 225 -18.11 4.52 -5.23
N GLN A 226 -18.58 4.62 -3.98
CA GLN A 226 -17.74 4.37 -2.81
C GLN A 226 -17.18 2.93 -2.84
N ASN A 227 -18.04 1.95 -3.10
CA ASN A 227 -17.63 0.55 -3.21
C ASN A 227 -16.69 0.34 -4.40
N LEU A 228 -16.93 1.01 -5.52
CA LEU A 228 -16.07 0.93 -6.70
C LEU A 228 -14.67 1.51 -6.43
N CYS A 229 -14.56 2.66 -5.77
CA CYS A 229 -13.27 3.24 -5.36
C CYS A 229 -12.49 2.31 -4.41
N ALA A 230 -13.19 1.67 -3.46
CA ALA A 230 -12.56 0.69 -2.58
C ALA A 230 -12.08 -0.55 -3.35
N ALA A 231 -12.90 -1.05 -4.29
CA ALA A 231 -12.54 -2.18 -5.15
C ALA A 231 -11.32 -1.86 -6.03
N VAL A 232 -11.28 -0.69 -6.66
CA VAL A 232 -10.12 -0.19 -7.43
C VAL A 232 -8.84 -0.26 -6.58
N TRP A 233 -8.86 0.20 -5.33
CA TRP A 233 -7.67 0.12 -4.48
C TRP A 233 -7.28 -1.33 -4.16
N ASP A 234 -8.27 -2.14 -3.81
CA ASP A 234 -8.05 -3.52 -3.40
C ASP A 234 -7.47 -4.37 -4.53
N VAL A 235 -8.00 -4.25 -5.75
CA VAL A 235 -7.49 -4.97 -6.92
C VAL A 235 -6.08 -4.52 -7.29
N PHE A 236 -5.78 -3.22 -7.23
CA PHE A 236 -4.41 -2.74 -7.42
C PHE A 236 -3.46 -3.36 -6.39
N ALA A 237 -3.83 -3.35 -5.11
CA ALA A 237 -3.01 -3.94 -4.05
C ALA A 237 -2.79 -5.45 -4.28
N TYR A 238 -3.79 -6.18 -4.77
CA TYR A 238 -3.61 -7.58 -5.17
C TYR A 238 -2.61 -7.74 -6.31
N GLY A 239 -2.70 -6.90 -7.35
CA GLY A 239 -1.73 -6.89 -8.46
C GLY A 239 -0.32 -6.58 -7.97
N MET A 240 -0.16 -5.60 -7.08
CA MET A 240 1.14 -5.26 -6.48
C MET A 240 1.74 -6.39 -5.67
N ARG A 241 0.92 -7.14 -4.94
CA ARG A 241 1.40 -8.34 -4.24
C ARG A 241 1.88 -9.42 -5.20
N VAL A 242 1.29 -9.52 -6.39
CA VAL A 242 1.70 -10.48 -7.42
C VAL A 242 2.98 -10.01 -8.11
N TYR A 243 3.06 -8.76 -8.55
CA TYR A 243 4.17 -8.29 -9.40
C TYR A 243 5.37 -7.73 -8.62
N HIS A 244 5.18 -7.36 -7.34
CA HIS A 244 6.21 -6.78 -6.47
C HIS A 244 6.32 -7.53 -5.14
N HIS A 245 6.57 -8.84 -5.23
CA HIS A 245 6.88 -9.71 -4.08
C HIS A 245 8.35 -10.12 -4.06
N ASP A 246 8.80 -10.51 -2.88
CA ASP A 246 10.06 -11.22 -2.68
C ASP A 246 9.94 -12.69 -3.16
N PRO A 247 10.95 -13.25 -3.86
CA PRO A 247 10.93 -14.62 -4.38
C PRO A 247 10.62 -15.72 -3.34
N GLN A 248 10.81 -15.48 -2.04
CA GLN A 248 10.38 -16.44 -1.01
C GLN A 248 8.86 -16.71 -1.03
N TYR A 249 8.08 -15.83 -1.65
CA TYR A 249 6.65 -16.00 -1.81
C TYR A 249 6.26 -16.67 -3.15
N ASP A 250 7.20 -17.15 -3.97
CA ASP A 250 6.93 -17.82 -5.26
C ASP A 250 5.92 -18.97 -5.12
N SER A 251 6.02 -19.74 -4.04
CA SER A 251 5.08 -20.83 -3.71
C SER A 251 3.62 -20.37 -3.55
N ARG A 252 3.37 -19.07 -3.41
CA ARG A 252 2.04 -18.47 -3.24
C ARG A 252 1.50 -17.85 -4.53
N MET A 253 2.33 -17.74 -5.55
CA MET A 253 2.02 -16.97 -6.76
C MET A 253 0.79 -17.46 -7.49
N GLU A 254 0.60 -18.77 -7.61
CA GLU A 254 -0.59 -19.34 -8.24
C GLU A 254 -1.88 -18.86 -7.54
N LYS A 255 -1.93 -18.96 -6.21
CA LYS A 255 -3.08 -18.54 -5.41
C LYS A 255 -3.29 -17.02 -5.46
N TRP A 256 -2.21 -16.25 -5.40
CA TRP A 256 -2.29 -14.79 -5.45
C TRP A 256 -2.74 -14.28 -6.82
N MET A 257 -2.22 -14.88 -7.90
CA MET A 257 -2.63 -14.59 -9.27
C MET A 257 -4.09 -14.96 -9.51
N ALA A 258 -4.52 -16.14 -9.07
CA ALA A 258 -5.92 -16.55 -9.16
C ALA A 258 -6.85 -15.54 -8.44
N LYS A 259 -6.44 -15.08 -7.25
CA LYS A 259 -7.21 -14.07 -6.51
C LYS A 259 -7.21 -12.71 -7.21
N TYR A 260 -6.08 -12.28 -7.74
CA TYR A 260 -5.99 -11.03 -8.51
C TYR A 260 -6.90 -11.05 -9.74
N ASN A 261 -6.85 -12.13 -10.52
CA ASN A 261 -7.67 -12.27 -11.74
C ASN A 261 -9.16 -12.35 -11.43
N GLU A 262 -9.56 -13.07 -10.37
CA GLU A 262 -10.94 -13.10 -9.89
C GLU A 262 -11.45 -11.69 -9.55
N GLU A 263 -10.68 -10.96 -8.75
CA GLU A 263 -11.07 -9.62 -8.29
C GLU A 263 -11.04 -8.59 -9.43
N LEU A 264 -10.09 -8.71 -10.36
CA LEU A 264 -10.05 -7.88 -11.56
C LEU A 264 -11.29 -8.10 -12.44
N HIS A 265 -11.71 -9.36 -12.61
CA HIS A 265 -12.92 -9.66 -13.37
C HIS A 265 -14.19 -9.14 -12.67
N ASN A 266 -14.24 -9.19 -11.33
CA ASN A 266 -15.33 -8.58 -10.57
C ASN A 266 -15.33 -7.05 -10.72
N LEU A 267 -14.17 -6.41 -10.62
CA LEU A 267 -14.02 -4.96 -10.80
C LEU A 267 -14.47 -4.51 -12.19
N ASP A 268 -14.09 -5.23 -13.24
CA ASP A 268 -14.52 -4.94 -14.61
C ASP A 268 -16.04 -4.99 -14.74
N ARG A 269 -16.67 -6.05 -14.21
CA ARG A 269 -18.13 -6.20 -14.20
C ARG A 269 -18.85 -5.09 -13.44
N GLU A 270 -18.36 -4.75 -12.25
CA GLU A 270 -18.95 -3.68 -11.45
C GLU A 270 -18.76 -2.31 -12.11
N THR A 271 -17.62 -2.07 -12.77
CA THR A 271 -17.38 -0.86 -13.58
C THR A 271 -18.39 -0.75 -14.72
N ILE A 272 -18.56 -1.80 -15.52
CA ILE A 272 -19.53 -1.82 -16.64
C ILE A 272 -20.95 -1.57 -16.13
N ARG A 273 -21.36 -2.26 -15.07
CA ARG A 273 -22.69 -2.08 -14.44
C ARG A 273 -22.89 -0.66 -13.92
N SER A 274 -21.86 -0.06 -13.34
CA SER A 274 -21.91 1.32 -12.84
C SER A 274 -22.06 2.32 -13.99
N MET A 275 -21.38 2.09 -15.11
CA MET A 275 -21.51 2.93 -16.30
C MET A 275 -22.93 2.90 -16.88
N GLU A 276 -23.61 1.75 -16.89
CA GLU A 276 -25.00 1.64 -17.33
C GLU A 276 -25.95 2.53 -16.51
N VAL A 277 -25.68 2.69 -15.21
CA VAL A 277 -26.45 3.55 -14.31
C VAL A 277 -26.14 5.03 -14.54
N PHE A 278 -24.87 5.37 -14.81
CA PHE A 278 -24.46 6.74 -15.09
C PHE A 278 -24.90 7.26 -16.47
N GLY A 279 -25.24 6.35 -17.39
CA GLY A 279 -25.52 6.63 -18.79
C GLY A 279 -24.25 6.89 -19.60
N ASP A 280 -24.41 7.21 -20.89
CA ASP A 280 -23.29 7.71 -21.71
C ASP A 280 -22.89 9.08 -21.15
N VAL A 281 -21.97 9.08 -20.18
CA VAL A 281 -21.37 10.29 -19.64
C VAL A 281 -20.44 10.81 -20.72
N GLY A 282 -21.03 11.46 -21.72
CA GLY A 282 -20.32 12.26 -22.68
C GLY A 282 -19.43 13.21 -21.90
N VAL A 283 -18.13 12.99 -22.00
CA VAL A 283 -17.13 13.86 -21.40
C VAL A 283 -17.00 15.10 -22.28
N ASP A 284 -18.11 15.84 -22.45
CA ASP A 284 -18.12 17.15 -23.10
C ASP A 284 -17.72 18.17 -22.03
N VAL A 285 -16.41 18.26 -21.74
CA VAL A 285 -15.90 19.09 -20.65
C VAL A 285 -14.76 20.00 -21.12
N PRO A 286 -14.98 21.32 -21.27
CA PRO A 286 -13.96 22.31 -21.66
C PRO A 286 -12.78 22.49 -20.68
N ASP A 287 -12.80 21.83 -19.52
CA ASP A 287 -11.95 22.12 -18.35
C ASP A 287 -10.99 20.99 -17.96
N MET A 288 -10.87 19.90 -18.73
CA MET A 288 -9.76 18.95 -18.52
C MET A 288 -8.54 19.37 -19.33
N SER A 289 -7.35 19.08 -18.81
CA SER A 289 -6.16 19.20 -19.64
C SER A 289 -6.28 18.25 -20.84
N PRO A 290 -5.76 18.64 -22.02
CA PRO A 290 -5.75 17.76 -23.19
C PRO A 290 -5.09 16.40 -22.91
N GLU A 291 -4.07 16.38 -22.03
CA GLU A 291 -3.38 15.17 -21.61
C GLU A 291 -4.28 14.22 -20.81
N MET A 292 -5.08 14.76 -19.88
CA MET A 292 -6.06 13.97 -19.12
C MET A 292 -7.16 13.44 -20.03
N GLU A 293 -7.63 14.26 -20.96
CA GLU A 293 -8.66 13.85 -21.91
C GLU A 293 -8.17 12.69 -22.80
N ASP A 294 -6.94 12.78 -23.33
CA ASP A 294 -6.33 11.73 -24.14
C ASP A 294 -6.15 10.43 -23.35
N LEU A 295 -5.62 10.52 -22.11
CA LEU A 295 -5.43 9.37 -21.23
C LEU A 295 -6.73 8.64 -20.87
N LEU A 296 -7.83 9.39 -20.70
CA LEU A 296 -9.13 8.82 -20.40
C LEU A 296 -9.80 8.23 -21.64
N ARG A 297 -9.65 8.86 -22.81
CA ARG A 297 -10.25 8.39 -24.07
C ARG A 297 -9.50 7.21 -24.69
N HIS A 298 -8.18 7.16 -24.52
CA HIS A 298 -7.29 6.22 -25.21
C HIS A 298 -6.26 5.58 -24.28
N PRO A 299 -6.67 4.98 -23.14
CA PRO A 299 -5.73 4.45 -22.14
C PRO A 299 -4.73 3.42 -22.71
N GLU A 300 -5.12 2.69 -23.76
CA GLU A 300 -4.31 1.71 -24.48
C GLU A 300 -3.16 2.32 -25.29
N ASN A 301 -3.28 3.57 -25.73
CA ASN A 301 -2.28 4.25 -26.55
C ASN A 301 -1.08 4.76 -25.72
N HIS A 302 -1.21 4.77 -24.39
CA HIS A 302 -0.21 5.30 -23.47
C HIS A 302 0.58 4.21 -22.76
N VAL A 303 1.04 3.20 -23.50
CA VAL A 303 2.07 2.27 -23.01
C VAL A 303 3.42 2.99 -23.09
N PHE A 304 3.80 3.67 -22.01
CA PHE A 304 5.18 4.12 -21.88
C PHE A 304 6.06 2.88 -21.74
N THR A 305 6.86 2.62 -22.77
CA THR A 305 8.01 1.71 -22.68
C THR A 305 8.87 2.21 -21.52
N PRO A 306 9.10 1.43 -20.46
CA PRO A 306 9.96 1.86 -19.38
C PRO A 306 11.33 2.21 -19.98
N LEU A 307 11.80 3.44 -19.76
CA LEU A 307 13.23 3.69 -19.90
C LEU A 307 13.91 2.72 -18.93
N SER A 308 14.81 1.89 -19.45
CA SER A 308 15.49 0.94 -18.59
C SER A 308 16.23 1.73 -17.51
N LEU A 309 16.28 1.21 -16.28
CA LEU A 309 17.07 1.78 -15.20
C LEU A 309 18.57 1.95 -15.56
N GLY A 310 19.03 1.37 -16.69
CA GLY A 310 20.37 1.57 -17.25
C GLY A 310 20.57 2.88 -18.03
N ASP A 311 19.50 3.58 -18.41
CA ASP A 311 19.60 4.78 -19.28
C ASP A 311 19.62 6.10 -18.49
N VAL A 312 19.29 6.08 -17.20
CA VAL A 312 19.38 7.26 -16.31
C VAL A 312 20.80 7.43 -15.73
N ALA A 313 21.68 6.42 -15.85
CA ALA A 313 23.07 6.50 -15.40
C ALA A 313 24.05 7.02 -16.48
N LYS A 314 23.55 7.47 -17.64
CA LYS A 314 24.36 8.05 -18.73
C LYS A 314 23.73 9.34 -19.25
N GLY A 315 23.49 10.30 -18.36
CA GLY A 315 23.01 11.62 -18.73
C GLY A 315 23.27 12.61 -17.60
N GLU A 316 24.48 13.18 -17.63
CA GLU A 316 25.03 14.25 -16.78
C GLU A 316 25.42 13.91 -15.33
#